data_AF-H0ACE3-F1
#
_entry.id   AF-H0ACE3-F1
#
_cell.length_a   1.000
_cell.length_b   1.000
_cell.length_c   1.000
_cell.angle_alpha   90.00
_cell.angle_beta   90.00
_cell.angle_gamma   90.00
#
_symmetry.space_group_name_H-M   'P 1'
#
loop_
_entity.id
_entity.type
_entity.pdbx_description
1 polymer ?
#
loop_
_entity_poly.entity_id
_entity_poly.type
_entity_poly.pdbx_seq_one_letter_code
_entity_poly.pdbx_strand_id
1 'polypeptide(L)'
;MYTDLAELYERAGIIEGKDGSVTQLPILTMVGDDMTHPIPDLTGYITEGQIVVDRDLDNQDIRPPIDVLPSLSRLMDNGIGEGYTRGDHGDVKDQLYAGSE
;
A
#
# COMPACT_ATOMS: atom_id res chain seq x y z
N MET A 1 -18.12 -13.37 0.05
CA MET A 1 -16.72 -12.98 0.40
C MET A 1 -16.27 -11.75 -0.38
N TYR A 2 -16.19 -11.80 -1.71
CA TYR A 2 -15.84 -10.62 -2.52
C TYR A 2 -16.74 -9.41 -2.24
N THR A 3 -18.07 -9.62 -2.32
CA THR A 3 -19.06 -8.58 -2.03
C THR A 3 -18.96 -8.04 -0.61
N ASP A 4 -18.74 -8.93 0.37
CA ASP A 4 -18.65 -8.53 1.79
C ASP A 4 -17.40 -7.68 2.08
N LEU A 5 -16.27 -8.00 1.44
CA LEU A 5 -15.04 -7.21 1.57
C LEU A 5 -15.16 -5.88 0.80
N ALA A 6 -15.78 -5.89 -0.38
CA ALA A 6 -16.04 -4.67 -1.14
C ALA A 6 -16.92 -3.68 -0.35
N GLU A 7 -17.98 -4.16 0.32
CA GLU A 7 -18.84 -3.32 1.18
C GLU A 7 -18.06 -2.58 2.30
N LEU A 8 -16.91 -3.12 2.73
CA LEU A 8 -16.04 -2.47 3.70
C LEU A 8 -15.06 -1.49 3.03
N TYR A 9 -14.35 -1.94 1.99
CA TYR A 9 -13.27 -1.16 1.35
C TYR A 9 -13.77 0.05 0.55
N GLU A 10 -14.98 -0.04 -0.04
CA GLU A 10 -15.61 1.07 -0.78
C GLU A 10 -16.04 2.25 0.12
N ARG A 11 -15.87 2.14 1.44
CA ARG A 11 -16.20 3.20 2.42
C ARG A 11 -15.03 4.13 2.72
N ALA A 12 -13.99 4.12 1.87
CA ALA A 12 -12.86 5.04 1.89
C ALA A 12 -12.98 6.06 0.75
N GLY A 13 -12.44 7.26 0.92
CA GLY A 13 -12.39 8.28 -0.12
C GLY A 13 -12.65 9.70 0.37
N ILE A 14 -12.80 10.60 -0.60
CA ILE A 14 -13.10 12.02 -0.40
C ILE A 14 -14.53 12.26 -0.94
N ILE A 15 -15.33 13.04 -0.21
CA ILE A 15 -16.67 13.44 -0.66
C ILE A 15 -16.57 14.84 -1.26
N GLU A 16 -17.04 15.00 -2.49
CA GLU A 16 -17.08 16.31 -3.15
C GLU A 16 -17.81 17.35 -2.31
N GLY A 17 -17.20 18.53 -2.17
CA GLY A 17 -17.74 19.63 -1.36
C GLY A 17 -17.61 19.44 0.16
N LYS A 18 -16.82 18.46 0.62
CA LYS A 18 -16.44 18.29 2.04
C LYS A 18 -14.92 18.43 2.19
N ASP A 19 -14.50 19.10 3.25
CA ASP A 19 -13.08 19.32 3.57
C ASP A 19 -12.39 18.11 4.24
N GLY A 20 -13.04 16.94 4.27
CA GLY A 20 -12.57 15.76 4.98
C GLY A 20 -12.45 14.54 4.09
N SER A 21 -11.69 13.55 4.56
CA SER A 21 -11.47 12.27 3.89
C SER A 21 -11.55 11.10 4.86
N VAL A 22 -11.78 9.91 4.32
CA VAL A 22 -11.65 8.64 5.04
C VAL A 22 -10.59 7.80 4.34
N THR A 23 -9.51 7.48 5.03
CA THR A 23 -8.45 6.58 4.51
C THR A 23 -8.49 5.28 5.30
N GLN A 24 -8.42 4.15 4.60
CA GLN A 24 -8.38 2.83 5.22
C GLN A 24 -6.98 2.21 5.07
N LEU A 25 -6.49 1.62 6.17
CA LEU A 25 -5.26 0.83 6.23
C LEU A 25 -5.59 -0.54 6.86
N PRO A 26 -6.26 -1.43 6.11
CA PRO A 26 -6.60 -2.75 6.62
C PRO A 26 -5.34 -3.60 6.81
N ILE A 27 -5.29 -4.36 7.91
CA ILE A 27 -4.21 -5.31 8.19
C ILE A 27 -4.71 -6.70 7.86
N LEU A 28 -3.96 -7.41 7.02
CA LEU A 28 -4.22 -8.78 6.61
C LEU A 28 -2.98 -9.63 6.90
N THR A 29 -3.18 -10.76 7.58
CA THR A 29 -2.12 -11.72 7.87
C THR A 29 -2.31 -12.94 6.99
N MET A 30 -1.27 -13.30 6.25
CA MET A 30 -1.30 -14.46 5.36
C MET A 30 -1.17 -15.75 6.16
N VAL A 31 -2.00 -16.76 5.81
CA VAL A 31 -1.85 -18.09 6.37
C VAL A 31 -0.74 -18.80 5.61
N GLY A 32 0.35 -19.13 6.30
CA GLY A 32 1.47 -19.86 5.69
C GLY A 32 2.27 -19.05 4.67
N ASP A 33 2.19 -17.72 4.71
CA ASP A 33 2.91 -16.80 3.81
C ASP A 33 2.51 -16.90 2.33
N ASP A 34 1.30 -17.40 2.06
CA ASP A 34 0.80 -17.60 0.70
C ASP A 34 0.08 -16.34 0.17
N MET A 35 0.81 -15.55 -0.62
CA MET A 35 0.30 -14.39 -1.37
C MET A 35 -0.76 -14.76 -2.43
N THR A 36 -0.79 -16.00 -2.89
CA THR A 36 -1.77 -16.48 -3.89
C THR A 36 -3.08 -16.92 -3.25
N HIS A 37 -3.13 -16.91 -1.91
CA HIS A 37 -4.34 -17.23 -1.18
C HIS A 37 -5.47 -16.25 -1.55
N PRO A 38 -6.75 -16.69 -1.61
CA PRO A 38 -7.88 -15.84 -2.00
C PRO A 38 -8.17 -14.64 -1.08
N ILE A 39 -7.38 -14.38 -0.04
CA ILE A 39 -7.60 -13.22 0.86
C ILE A 39 -6.66 -12.07 0.44
N PRO A 40 -5.34 -12.29 0.33
CA PRO A 40 -4.41 -11.33 -0.28
C PRO A 40 -4.77 -10.96 -1.71
N ASP A 41 -5.09 -11.94 -2.56
CA ASP A 41 -5.44 -11.69 -3.97
C ASP A 41 -6.60 -10.68 -4.08
N LEU A 42 -7.65 -10.88 -3.29
CA LEU A 42 -8.85 -10.05 -3.34
C LEU A 42 -8.67 -8.69 -2.70
N THR A 43 -7.85 -8.63 -1.67
CA THR A 43 -7.50 -7.34 -1.09
C THR A 43 -6.66 -6.54 -2.07
N GLY A 44 -5.69 -7.15 -2.76
CA GLY A 44 -4.89 -6.47 -3.79
C GLY A 44 -5.69 -6.06 -5.04
N TYR A 45 -6.77 -6.78 -5.38
CA TYR A 45 -7.68 -6.40 -6.45
C TYR A 45 -8.59 -5.21 -6.09
N ILE A 46 -9.03 -5.12 -4.83
CA ILE A 46 -9.98 -4.09 -4.38
C ILE A 46 -9.25 -2.83 -3.87
N THR A 47 -8.12 -3.00 -3.21
CA THR A 47 -7.35 -1.88 -2.64
C THR A 47 -6.38 -1.28 -3.64
N GLU A 48 -5.92 -0.07 -3.34
CA GLU A 48 -5.12 0.75 -4.25
C GLU A 48 -3.61 0.51 -4.08
N GLY A 49 -3.23 -0.68 -3.60
CA GLY A 49 -1.86 -1.05 -3.27
C GLY A 49 -1.74 -1.78 -1.94
N GLN A 50 -0.51 -2.11 -1.56
CA GLN A 50 -0.22 -2.86 -0.35
C GLN A 50 1.13 -2.45 0.22
N ILE A 51 1.28 -2.62 1.54
CA ILE A 51 2.56 -2.54 2.23
C ILE A 51 2.86 -3.95 2.73
N VAL A 52 3.93 -4.54 2.21
CA VAL A 52 4.35 -5.91 2.52
C VAL A 52 5.27 -5.89 3.74
N VAL A 53 4.87 -6.65 4.74
CA VAL A 53 5.68 -6.91 5.94
C VAL A 53 6.43 -8.21 5.73
N ASP A 54 7.75 -8.14 5.61
CA ASP A 54 8.60 -9.26 5.21
C ASP A 54 9.24 -9.98 6.41
N ARG A 55 9.21 -11.31 6.39
CA ARG A 55 9.71 -12.14 7.48
C ARG A 55 11.24 -12.21 7.50
N ASP A 56 11.90 -12.14 6.36
CA ASP A 56 13.37 -12.22 6.28
C ASP A 56 14.01 -10.94 6.80
N LEU A 57 13.42 -9.77 6.55
CA LEU A 57 13.78 -8.50 7.18
C LEU A 57 13.55 -8.57 8.70
N ASP A 58 12.44 -9.14 9.14
CA ASP A 58 12.14 -9.29 10.57
C ASP A 58 13.18 -10.18 11.29
N ASN A 59 13.56 -11.30 10.67
CA ASN A 59 14.59 -12.23 11.15
C ASN A 59 15.99 -11.61 11.19
N GLN A 60 16.26 -10.60 10.37
CA GLN A 60 17.50 -9.81 10.37
C GLN A 60 17.50 -8.67 11.40
N ASP A 61 16.48 -8.59 12.25
CA ASP A 61 16.29 -7.53 13.25
C ASP A 61 16.11 -6.11 12.64
N ILE A 62 15.67 -6.06 11.37
CA ILE A 62 15.32 -4.79 10.70
C ILE A 62 13.91 -4.39 11.12
N ARG A 63 13.72 -3.13 11.55
CA ARG A 63 12.44 -2.61 12.04
C ARG A 63 12.18 -1.18 11.53
N PRO A 64 11.01 -0.90 10.91
CA PRO A 64 9.95 -1.86 10.56
C PRO A 64 10.39 -2.78 9.40
N PRO A 65 9.97 -4.06 9.39
CA PRO A 65 10.38 -5.02 8.37
C PRO A 65 9.51 -4.88 7.11
N ILE A 66 9.65 -3.77 6.39
CA ILE A 66 8.89 -3.46 5.18
C ILE A 66 9.75 -3.74 3.96
N ASP A 67 9.29 -4.63 3.09
CA ASP A 67 9.89 -4.82 1.78
C ASP A 67 9.22 -3.89 0.77
N VAL A 68 10.01 -2.95 0.24
CA VAL A 68 9.54 -1.92 -0.69
C VAL A 68 9.31 -2.45 -2.10
N LEU A 69 9.94 -3.56 -2.49
CA LEU A 69 9.85 -4.11 -3.85
C LEU A 69 8.47 -4.70 -4.17
N PRO A 70 7.87 -5.57 -3.33
CA PRO A 70 6.51 -6.06 -3.54
C PRO A 70 5.43 -5.09 -3.02
N SER A 71 5.82 -4.00 -2.34
CA SER A 71 4.92 -2.94 -1.89
C SER A 71 4.61 -1.95 -3.00
N LEU A 72 3.38 -1.42 -3.03
CA LEU A 72 2.94 -0.47 -4.04
C LEU A 72 1.88 0.47 -3.48
N SER A 73 1.91 1.73 -3.90
CA SER A 73 0.77 2.65 -3.79
C SER A 73 0.44 3.17 -5.18
N ARG A 74 -0.76 2.84 -5.69
CA ARG A 74 -1.22 3.25 -7.02
C ARG A 74 -1.64 4.72 -7.07
N LEU A 75 -1.88 5.34 -5.91
CA LEU A 75 -2.26 6.75 -5.80
C LEU A 75 -1.08 7.67 -5.47
N MET A 76 0.14 7.14 -5.32
CA MET A 76 1.31 7.91 -4.91
C MET A 76 1.50 9.18 -5.75
N ASP A 77 1.40 9.07 -7.06
CA ASP A 77 1.64 10.19 -7.99
C ASP A 77 0.67 11.38 -7.76
N ASN A 78 -0.50 11.14 -7.18
CA ASN A 78 -1.48 12.18 -6.85
C ASN A 78 -1.17 12.90 -5.53
N GLY A 79 -0.26 12.37 -4.71
CA GLY A 79 0.05 12.86 -3.35
C GLY A 79 1.47 13.40 -3.18
N ILE A 80 2.26 13.48 -4.25
CA ILE A 80 3.67 13.92 -4.21
C ILE A 80 3.92 15.14 -5.09
N GLY A 81 5.15 15.67 -5.06
CA GLY A 81 5.54 16.83 -5.86
C GLY A 81 5.34 18.18 -5.18
N GLU A 82 5.57 19.25 -5.93
CA GLU A 82 5.51 20.62 -5.43
C GLU A 82 4.09 20.96 -4.93
N GLY A 83 3.99 21.62 -3.77
CA GLY A 83 2.71 21.93 -3.13
C GLY A 83 2.11 20.80 -2.29
N TYR A 84 2.63 19.56 -2.39
CA TYR A 84 2.26 18.43 -1.53
C TYR A 84 3.42 17.99 -0.64
N THR A 85 4.58 17.72 -1.24
CA THR A 85 5.81 17.31 -0.56
C THR A 85 6.99 18.17 -1.03
N ARG A 86 7.70 17.74 -2.08
CA ARG A 86 8.83 18.44 -2.70
C ARG A 86 8.91 18.07 -4.19
N GLY A 87 9.33 18.99 -5.05
CA GLY A 87 9.36 18.79 -6.51
C GLY A 87 10.14 17.57 -7.02
N ASP A 88 11.13 17.06 -6.28
CA ASP A 88 12.00 15.93 -6.65
C ASP A 88 11.58 14.58 -6.05
N HIS A 89 10.42 14.51 -5.36
CA HIS A 89 10.00 13.30 -4.64
C HIS A 89 9.96 12.07 -5.55
N GLY A 90 9.27 12.17 -6.69
CA GLY A 90 9.10 11.05 -7.64
C GLY A 90 10.44 10.52 -8.12
N ASP A 91 11.32 11.41 -8.58
CA ASP A 91 12.65 11.07 -9.09
C ASP A 91 13.50 10.35 -8.03
N VAL A 92 13.51 10.86 -6.79
CA VAL A 92 14.24 10.24 -5.68
C VAL A 92 13.69 8.86 -5.37
N LYS A 93 12.36 8.71 -5.31
CA LYS A 93 11.74 7.39 -5.06
C LYS A 93 12.07 6.40 -6.17
N ASP A 94 11.98 6.79 -7.44
CA ASP A 94 12.28 5.90 -8.56
C ASP A 94 13.75 5.50 -8.58
N GLN A 95 14.65 6.44 -8.28
CA GLN A 95 16.08 6.16 -8.19
C GLN A 95 16.43 5.23 -7.03
N LEU A 96 15.78 5.37 -5.87
CA LEU A 96 15.96 4.48 -4.72
C LEU A 96 15.40 3.08 -5.02
N TYR A 97 14.24 3.00 -5.68
CA TYR A 97 13.62 1.74 -6.06
C TYR A 97 14.50 0.97 -7.05
N ALA A 98 14.95 1.62 -8.14
CA ALA A 98 15.83 1.02 -9.13
C ALA A 98 17.21 0.64 -8.57
N GLY A 99 17.68 1.33 -7.52
CA GLY A 99 18.91 0.98 -6.82
C GLY A 99 18.77 -0.18 -5.83
N SER A 100 17.54 -0.63 -5.58
CA SER A 100 17.22 -1.75 -4.67
C SER A 100 16.96 -3.07 -5.41
N GLU A 101 16.90 -3.04 -6.75
CA GLU A 101 16.84 -4.22 -7.63
C GLU A 101 18.22 -4.89 -7.83
#